data_AF-A0A5P8P240-F1
#
_entry.id   AF-A0A5P8P240-F1
#
_cell.length_a   1.000
_cell.length_b   1.000
_cell.length_c   1.000
_cell.angle_alpha   90.00
_cell.angle_beta   90.00
_cell.angle_gamma   90.00
#
_symmetry.space_group_name_H-M   'P 1'
#
loop_
_entity.id
_entity.type
_entity.pdbx_description
1 polymer ?
#
loop_
_entity_poly.entity_id
_entity_poly.type
_entity_poly.pdbx_seq_one_letter_code
_entity_poly.pdbx_strand_id
1 'polypeptide(L)'
;MQEKDLIYNFVYDLGNPVLLVEDKEESYDISFANEKMKELLKNTDSEDLVLTNELIHLLNSYKEKAHPHGLSTQNIEIFQKFYNINYLQNANSILMSFIETDVESLFETLSFHEMGISSCAIIVVLSDQGKVIDTNEHFLKMVGMTKEEVHNIDFFENFIPAEIETLNKYLSELLSSDSKNQQFVTSLKDVEDNIYKIKWQVSKIKKLNQNFLVAIGSDISQLFQQNNKQITKEVKSLKVGFDYFPFAVAYMNAKGIFTTMNKNFLKMFHIKNETTKIMFDQIPFFKKHIGFSKIKEYIPSQKELTYNIEHGINGKNVILKVYIRMLKGKKESSALYIIIVQKIL
;
A
#
# COMPACT_ATOMS: atom_id res chain seq x y z
N MET A 1 -0.49 -26.23 60.23
CA MET A 1 -0.71 -25.55 58.95
C MET A 1 -0.90 -26.64 57.93
N GLN A 2 -2.11 -26.76 57.36
CA GLN A 2 -2.36 -27.77 56.34
C GLN A 2 -1.62 -27.36 55.06
N GLU A 3 -1.28 -28.33 54.20
CA GLU A 3 -0.55 -28.10 52.94
C GLU A 3 -1.26 -27.08 52.02
N LYS A 4 -2.60 -27.02 52.12
CA LYS A 4 -3.45 -26.00 51.47
C LYS A 4 -3.12 -24.57 51.93
N ASP A 5 -2.87 -24.35 53.22
CA ASP A 5 -2.59 -23.02 53.79
C ASP A 5 -1.26 -22.43 53.28
N LEU A 6 -0.28 -23.29 52.97
CA LEU A 6 1.02 -22.88 52.40
C LEU A 6 0.89 -22.38 50.96
N ILE A 7 0.10 -23.07 50.13
CA ILE A 7 -0.15 -22.69 48.74
C ILE A 7 -0.93 -21.37 48.69
N TYR A 8 -1.94 -21.21 49.55
CA TYR A 8 -2.72 -19.97 49.60
C TYR A 8 -1.88 -18.75 49.97
N ASN A 9 -0.99 -18.86 50.96
CA ASN A 9 -0.11 -17.75 51.34
C ASN A 9 0.85 -17.35 50.21
N PHE A 10 1.42 -18.33 49.49
CA PHE A 10 2.32 -18.04 48.37
C PHE A 10 1.60 -17.36 47.19
N VAL A 11 0.37 -17.80 46.91
CA VAL A 11 -0.42 -17.28 45.79
C VAL A 11 -1.03 -15.91 46.10
N TYR A 12 -1.35 -15.64 47.37
CA TYR A 12 -1.94 -14.36 47.80
C TYR A 12 -0.99 -13.18 47.57
N ASP A 13 0.32 -13.40 47.76
CA ASP A 13 1.36 -12.37 47.60
C ASP A 13 1.80 -12.17 46.14
N LEU A 14 1.25 -12.94 45.18
CA LEU A 14 1.57 -12.75 43.77
C LEU A 14 0.99 -11.42 43.27
N GLY A 15 1.86 -10.60 42.69
CA GLY A 15 1.49 -9.33 42.06
C GLY A 15 0.61 -9.46 40.81
N ASN A 16 0.16 -10.64 40.43
CA ASN A 16 -0.64 -10.91 39.22
C ASN A 16 -2.00 -11.49 39.61
N PRO A 17 -3.08 -11.29 38.84
CA PRO A 17 -4.35 -11.94 39.11
C PRO A 17 -4.23 -13.47 39.11
N VAL A 18 -4.76 -14.13 40.15
CA VAL A 18 -4.77 -15.58 40.28
C VAL A 18 -6.16 -16.07 40.64
N LEU A 19 -6.58 -17.15 39.98
CA LEU A 19 -7.86 -17.81 40.18
C LEU A 19 -7.65 -19.32 40.37
N LEU A 20 -8.29 -19.88 41.39
CA LEU A 20 -8.43 -21.32 41.59
C LEU A 20 -9.92 -21.66 41.51
N VAL A 21 -10.26 -22.57 40.61
CA VAL A 21 -11.62 -23.10 40.48
C VAL A 21 -11.65 -24.61 40.72
N GLU A 22 -12.72 -25.09 41.33
CA GLU A 22 -13.07 -26.50 41.43
C GLU A 22 -14.00 -26.88 40.27
N ASP A 23 -13.63 -27.93 39.55
CA ASP A 23 -14.40 -28.50 38.46
C ASP A 23 -15.49 -29.43 39.03
N LYS A 24 -16.75 -29.04 38.85
CA LYS A 24 -17.93 -29.86 39.16
C LYS A 24 -18.55 -30.35 37.86
N GLU A 25 -19.29 -31.46 37.90
CA GLU A 25 -19.80 -32.15 36.70
C GLU A 25 -20.45 -31.22 35.65
N GLU A 26 -21.09 -30.12 36.07
CA GLU A 26 -21.74 -29.15 35.18
C GLU A 26 -21.39 -27.67 35.47
N SER A 27 -20.44 -27.38 36.37
CA SER A 27 -20.13 -25.99 36.76
C SER A 27 -18.72 -25.83 37.33
N TYR A 28 -18.29 -24.58 37.47
CA TYR A 28 -17.03 -24.23 38.13
C TYR A 28 -17.33 -23.40 39.38
N ASP A 29 -16.77 -23.81 40.51
CA ASP A 29 -16.86 -23.05 41.75
C ASP A 29 -15.53 -22.33 42.00
N ILE A 30 -15.59 -21.05 42.36
CA ILE A 30 -14.39 -20.29 42.73
C ILE A 30 -13.95 -20.71 44.13
N SER A 31 -12.93 -21.56 44.22
CA SER A 31 -12.33 -21.94 45.50
C SER A 31 -11.44 -20.82 46.06
N PHE A 32 -10.81 -20.03 45.18
CA PHE A 32 -9.99 -18.89 45.59
C PHE A 32 -9.76 -17.90 44.45
N ALA A 33 -9.76 -16.60 44.79
CA ALA A 33 -9.31 -15.51 43.94
C ALA A 33 -8.50 -14.53 44.80
N ASN A 34 -7.35 -14.07 44.31
CA ASN A 34 -6.62 -12.99 45.01
C ASN A 34 -7.27 -11.62 44.75
N GLU A 35 -6.89 -10.58 45.48
CA GLU A 35 -7.56 -9.25 45.40
C GLU A 35 -7.61 -8.70 43.97
N LYS A 36 -6.52 -8.84 43.19
CA LYS A 36 -6.49 -8.42 41.78
C LYS A 36 -7.48 -9.18 40.91
N MET A 37 -7.63 -10.49 41.11
CA MET A 37 -8.62 -11.28 40.40
C MET A 37 -10.04 -10.94 40.84
N LYS A 38 -10.26 -10.67 42.13
CA LYS A 38 -11.57 -10.19 42.63
C LYS A 38 -11.96 -8.87 41.98
N GLU A 39 -11.03 -7.94 41.81
CA GLU A 39 -11.29 -6.67 41.10
C GLU A 39 -11.75 -6.92 39.65
N LEU A 40 -11.15 -7.89 38.95
CA LEU A 40 -11.52 -8.24 37.57
C LEU A 40 -12.87 -8.99 37.48
N LEU A 41 -13.21 -9.79 38.50
CA LEU A 41 -14.44 -10.60 38.54
C LEU A 41 -15.63 -9.89 39.20
N LYS A 42 -15.41 -8.77 39.89
CA LYS A 42 -16.48 -7.99 40.52
C LYS A 42 -17.45 -7.50 39.44
N ASN A 43 -18.67 -8.01 39.51
CA ASN A 43 -19.76 -7.48 38.72
C ASN A 43 -20.23 -6.17 39.35
N THR A 44 -20.59 -5.17 38.54
CA THR A 44 -20.91 -3.82 39.03
C THR A 44 -22.14 -3.76 39.95
N ASP A 45 -22.96 -4.82 39.92
CA ASP A 45 -24.26 -4.89 40.60
C ASP A 45 -24.34 -5.96 41.71
N SER A 46 -23.24 -6.64 42.05
CA SER A 46 -23.25 -7.79 42.98
C SER A 46 -21.93 -7.96 43.75
N GLU A 47 -22.00 -8.27 45.05
CA GLU A 47 -20.82 -8.65 45.86
C GLU A 47 -20.33 -10.08 45.57
N ASP A 48 -21.17 -10.92 44.94
CA ASP A 48 -20.78 -12.27 44.56
C ASP A 48 -19.79 -12.26 43.38
N LEU A 49 -18.71 -13.04 43.51
CA LEU A 49 -17.76 -13.27 42.43
C LEU A 49 -18.40 -14.23 41.42
N VAL A 50 -18.64 -13.73 40.20
CA VAL A 50 -19.24 -14.53 39.13
C VAL A 50 -18.20 -14.74 38.04
N LEU A 51 -17.99 -16.00 37.65
CA LEU A 51 -17.19 -16.32 36.47
C LEU A 51 -17.89 -15.75 35.23
N THR A 52 -17.19 -14.93 34.46
CA THR A 52 -17.73 -14.41 33.20
C THR A 52 -17.91 -15.55 32.19
N ASN A 53 -18.85 -15.41 31.27
CA ASN A 53 -19.05 -16.39 30.19
C ASN A 53 -17.76 -16.61 29.37
N GLU A 54 -16.95 -15.57 29.18
CA GLU A 54 -15.64 -15.66 28.54
C GLU A 54 -14.69 -16.59 29.31
N LEU A 55 -14.66 -16.48 30.64
CA LEU A 55 -13.80 -17.29 31.49
C LEU A 55 -14.28 -18.75 31.59
N ILE A 56 -15.60 -18.97 31.60
CA ILE A 56 -16.19 -20.32 31.54
C ILE A 56 -15.84 -20.99 30.19
N HIS A 57 -16.02 -20.28 29.08
CA HIS A 57 -15.66 -20.81 27.76
C HIS A 57 -14.17 -21.14 27.69
N LEU A 58 -13.33 -20.29 28.29
CA LEU A 58 -11.90 -20.53 28.38
C LEU A 58 -11.57 -21.80 29.16
N LEU A 59 -12.14 -21.95 30.35
CA LEU A 59 -11.98 -23.14 31.21
C LEU A 59 -12.38 -24.43 30.49
N ASN A 60 -13.52 -24.42 29.80
CA ASN A 60 -13.98 -25.56 29.00
C ASN A 60 -12.98 -25.90 27.88
N SER A 61 -12.46 -24.90 27.17
CA SER A 61 -11.48 -25.10 26.10
C SER A 61 -10.17 -25.72 26.60
N TYR A 62 -9.81 -25.50 27.88
CA TYR A 62 -8.67 -26.12 28.51
C TYR A 62 -8.95 -27.53 28.99
N LYS A 63 -10.13 -27.79 29.56
CA LYS A 63 -10.57 -29.13 29.98
C LYS A 63 -10.49 -30.14 28.82
N GLU A 64 -10.78 -29.69 27.59
CA GLU A 64 -10.66 -30.52 26.38
C GLU A 64 -9.22 -30.74 25.90
N LYS A 65 -8.28 -29.84 26.23
CA LYS A 65 -6.90 -29.82 25.70
C LYS A 65 -5.83 -30.29 26.68
N ALA A 66 -6.13 -30.30 27.98
CA ALA A 66 -5.16 -30.54 29.03
C ALA A 66 -4.91 -32.04 29.27
N HIS A 67 -3.64 -32.43 29.37
CA HIS A 67 -3.28 -33.68 30.00
C HIS A 67 -3.36 -33.51 31.53
N PRO A 68 -3.84 -34.51 32.30
CA PRO A 68 -4.23 -34.36 33.71
C PRO A 68 -3.14 -33.88 34.70
N HIS A 69 -1.91 -33.59 34.27
CA HIS A 69 -0.80 -33.09 35.10
C HIS A 69 0.14 -32.11 34.36
N GLY A 70 -0.35 -31.37 33.35
CA GLY A 70 0.47 -30.45 32.56
C GLY A 70 0.42 -28.99 33.04
N LEU A 71 1.57 -28.31 33.06
CA LEU A 71 1.65 -26.86 33.02
C LEU A 71 1.58 -26.42 31.55
N SER A 72 0.69 -25.50 31.21
CA SER A 72 0.71 -24.88 29.89
C SER A 72 0.54 -23.37 29.98
N THR A 73 1.14 -22.68 29.03
CA THR A 73 1.13 -21.23 28.92
C THR A 73 0.44 -20.84 27.61
N GLN A 74 -0.52 -19.91 27.66
CA GLN A 74 -1.19 -19.40 26.47
C GLN A 74 -1.50 -17.91 26.59
N ASN A 75 -1.36 -17.19 25.48
CA ASN A 75 -1.73 -15.78 25.39
C ASN A 75 -3.23 -15.66 25.06
N ILE A 76 -3.98 -14.91 25.87
CA ILE A 76 -5.44 -14.73 25.74
C ILE A 76 -5.78 -13.26 25.98
N GLU A 77 -6.76 -12.77 25.23
CA GLU A 77 -7.41 -11.49 25.52
C GLU A 77 -8.66 -11.74 26.37
N ILE A 78 -8.69 -11.18 27.56
CA ILE A 78 -9.83 -11.24 28.48
C ILE A 78 -9.79 -9.98 29.37
N PHE A 79 -10.94 -9.51 29.84
CA PHE A 79 -11.02 -8.27 30.63
C PHE A 79 -10.43 -7.04 29.90
N GLN A 80 -10.54 -7.00 28.56
CA GLN A 80 -9.99 -5.94 27.70
C GLN A 80 -8.47 -5.78 27.79
N LYS A 81 -7.77 -6.79 28.29
CA LYS A 81 -6.31 -6.84 28.45
C LYS A 81 -5.76 -8.15 27.91
N PHE A 82 -4.47 -8.16 27.60
CA PHE A 82 -3.78 -9.37 27.19
C PHE A 82 -3.11 -10.02 28.37
N TYR A 83 -3.28 -11.33 28.49
CA TYR A 83 -2.69 -12.12 29.55
C TYR A 83 -1.96 -13.33 28.96
N ASN A 84 -0.74 -13.58 29.45
CA ASN A 84 -0.15 -14.89 29.41
C ASN A 84 -0.68 -15.69 30.60
N ILE A 85 -1.56 -16.65 30.32
CA ILE A 85 -2.19 -17.47 31.35
C ILE A 85 -1.39 -18.74 31.51
N ASN A 86 -0.89 -18.94 32.73
CA ASN A 86 -0.33 -20.20 33.18
C ASN A 86 -1.46 -21.00 33.81
N TYR A 87 -1.76 -22.18 33.28
CA TYR A 87 -2.73 -23.09 33.88
C TYR A 87 -2.05 -24.34 34.44
N LEU A 88 -2.54 -24.79 35.61
CA LEU A 88 -2.22 -26.07 36.22
C LEU A 88 -3.51 -26.79 36.60
N GLN A 89 -3.71 -28.00 36.08
CA GLN A 89 -4.88 -28.82 36.38
C GLN A 89 -4.49 -30.04 37.20
N ASN A 90 -5.31 -30.33 38.21
CA ASN A 90 -5.34 -31.61 38.93
C ASN A 90 -6.75 -32.21 38.80
N ALA A 91 -6.98 -33.43 39.32
CA ALA A 91 -8.20 -34.21 39.12
C ALA A 91 -9.52 -33.40 39.22
N ASN A 92 -9.62 -32.48 40.18
CA ASN A 92 -10.85 -31.70 40.42
C ASN A 92 -10.62 -30.18 40.51
N SER A 93 -9.44 -29.68 40.20
CA SER A 93 -9.10 -28.25 40.44
C SER A 93 -8.23 -27.67 39.34
N ILE A 94 -8.50 -26.42 38.96
CA ILE A 94 -7.76 -25.68 37.95
C ILE A 94 -7.24 -24.39 38.58
N LEU A 95 -5.93 -24.23 38.62
CA LEU A 95 -5.24 -23.01 39.02
C LEU A 95 -4.80 -22.23 37.78
N MET A 96 -5.14 -20.94 37.71
CA MET A 96 -4.78 -20.03 36.63
C MET A 96 -4.10 -18.78 37.17
N SER A 97 -2.92 -18.46 36.65
CA SER A 97 -2.22 -17.21 36.92
C SER A 97 -2.17 -16.38 35.64
N PHE A 98 -2.57 -15.11 35.74
CA PHE A 98 -2.76 -14.19 34.62
C PHE A 98 -1.63 -13.17 34.64
N ILE A 99 -0.65 -13.32 33.76
CA ILE A 99 0.44 -12.34 33.64
C ILE A 99 0.05 -11.36 32.55
N GLU A 100 -0.29 -10.12 32.94
CA GLU A 100 -0.62 -9.08 31.97
C GLU A 100 0.58 -8.87 31.04
N THR A 101 0.30 -8.81 29.74
CA THR A 101 1.29 -8.67 28.70
C THR A 101 0.92 -7.52 27.79
N ASP A 102 1.92 -6.85 27.23
CA ASP A 102 1.70 -5.89 26.16
C ASP A 102 1.36 -6.61 24.84
N VAL A 103 0.77 -5.85 23.92
CA VAL A 103 0.48 -6.33 22.57
C VAL A 103 1.78 -6.62 21.81
N GLU A 104 2.85 -5.89 22.11
CA GLU A 104 4.15 -6.02 21.45
C GLU A 104 4.78 -7.40 21.65
N SER A 105 4.77 -7.95 22.87
CA SER A 105 5.35 -9.27 23.15
C SER A 105 4.63 -10.40 22.40
N LEU A 106 3.37 -10.17 21.97
CA LEU A 106 2.68 -11.11 21.10
C LEU A 106 3.43 -11.27 19.77
N PHE A 107 4.22 -10.28 19.34
CA PHE A 107 4.97 -10.29 18.09
C PHE A 107 6.45 -10.65 18.27
N GLU A 108 7.00 -10.60 19.50
CA GLU A 108 8.38 -11.01 19.79
C GLU A 108 8.68 -12.47 19.42
N THR A 109 7.68 -13.35 19.55
CA THR A 109 7.81 -14.79 19.22
C THR A 109 7.60 -15.11 17.74
N LEU A 110 7.23 -14.13 16.92
CA LEU A 110 7.08 -14.34 15.49
C LEU A 110 8.46 -14.27 14.83
N SER A 111 8.73 -15.20 13.92
CA SER A 111 9.96 -15.27 13.11
C SER A 111 10.23 -14.03 12.23
N PHE A 112 9.42 -12.96 12.34
CA PHE A 112 9.55 -11.72 11.60
C PHE A 112 10.77 -10.91 12.03
N HIS A 113 11.15 -10.93 13.31
CA HIS A 113 12.38 -10.31 13.78
C HIS A 113 13.61 -10.99 13.15
N GLU A 114 13.61 -12.32 13.08
CA GLU A 114 14.68 -13.10 12.42
C GLU A 114 14.70 -12.90 10.88
N MET A 115 13.53 -12.81 10.24
CA MET A 115 13.43 -12.49 8.80
C MET A 115 13.84 -11.04 8.48
N GLY A 116 13.62 -10.09 9.40
CA GLY A 116 13.99 -8.68 9.29
C GLY A 116 15.49 -8.42 9.48
N ILE A 117 16.21 -9.31 10.16
CA ILE A 117 17.68 -9.23 10.31
C ILE A 117 18.38 -9.62 9.00
N SER A 118 17.80 -10.55 8.23
CA SER A 118 18.40 -11.08 7.00
C SER A 118 17.99 -10.33 5.73
N SER A 119 16.88 -9.58 5.78
CA SER A 119 16.35 -8.84 4.64
C SER A 119 16.48 -7.33 4.88
N CYS A 120 16.93 -6.59 3.87
CA CYS A 120 16.88 -5.11 3.88
C CYS A 120 15.44 -4.57 3.70
N ALA A 121 14.44 -5.39 4.03
CA ALA A 121 13.04 -5.03 3.94
C ALA A 121 12.61 -4.33 5.22
N ILE A 122 11.75 -3.35 5.04
CA ILE A 122 11.08 -2.63 6.11
C ILE A 122 9.93 -3.52 6.59
N ILE A 123 9.75 -3.67 7.90
CA ILE A 123 8.61 -4.41 8.45
C ILE A 123 7.93 -3.50 9.47
N VAL A 124 6.62 -3.34 9.30
CA VAL A 124 5.76 -2.55 10.18
C VAL A 124 4.50 -3.34 10.49
N VAL A 125 4.15 -3.42 11.76
CA VAL A 125 2.90 -4.00 12.26
C VAL A 125 2.01 -2.85 12.70
N LEU A 126 0.80 -2.79 12.15
CA LEU A 126 -0.20 -1.76 12.46
C LEU A 126 -1.42 -2.39 13.12
N SER A 127 -2.07 -1.61 13.99
CA SER A 127 -3.42 -1.89 14.47
C SER A 127 -4.45 -1.72 13.35
N ASP A 128 -5.70 -2.10 13.62
CA ASP A 128 -6.82 -1.86 12.70
C ASP A 128 -7.15 -0.37 12.49
N GLN A 129 -6.64 0.51 13.36
CA GLN A 129 -6.70 1.97 13.23
C GLN A 129 -5.48 2.55 12.51
N GLY A 130 -4.53 1.73 12.04
CA GLY A 130 -3.34 2.22 11.36
C GLY A 130 -2.23 2.74 12.27
N LYS A 131 -2.32 2.50 13.58
CA LYS A 131 -1.28 2.89 14.53
C LYS A 131 -0.15 1.87 14.56
N VAL A 132 1.08 2.33 14.70
CA VAL A 132 2.24 1.43 14.77
C VAL A 132 2.25 0.67 16.09
N ILE A 133 2.30 -0.67 16.00
CA ILE A 133 2.39 -1.58 17.15
C ILE A 133 3.83 -2.06 17.32
N ASP A 134 4.46 -2.51 16.24
CA ASP A 134 5.85 -2.99 16.27
C ASP A 134 6.51 -2.77 14.90
N THR A 135 7.84 -2.68 14.88
CA THR A 135 8.62 -2.48 13.65
C THR A 135 9.98 -3.14 13.75
N ASN A 136 10.65 -3.32 12.61
CA ASN A 136 12.05 -3.75 12.60
C ASN A 136 13.04 -2.57 12.59
N GLU A 137 14.29 -2.87 12.94
CA GLU A 137 15.41 -1.91 12.92
C GLU A 137 15.62 -1.19 11.58
N HIS A 138 15.29 -1.84 10.46
CA HIS A 138 15.41 -1.22 9.14
C HIS A 138 14.39 -0.10 8.95
N PHE A 139 13.17 -0.24 9.45
CA PHE A 139 12.18 0.84 9.46
C PHE A 139 12.71 2.02 10.26
N LEU A 140 13.11 1.79 11.51
CA LEU A 140 13.59 2.82 12.44
C LEU A 140 14.75 3.62 11.86
N LYS A 141 15.75 2.93 11.30
CA LYS A 141 16.89 3.58 10.62
C LYS A 141 16.48 4.37 9.38
N MET A 142 15.47 3.91 8.64
CA MET A 142 14.99 4.62 7.46
C MET A 142 14.22 5.88 7.83
N VAL A 143 13.38 5.84 8.86
CA VAL A 143 12.59 7.00 9.28
C VAL A 143 13.35 7.94 10.21
N GLY A 144 14.46 7.49 10.80
CA GLY A 144 15.29 8.29 11.70
C GLY A 144 14.69 8.46 13.10
N MET A 145 13.93 7.49 13.59
CA MET A 145 13.24 7.52 14.88
C MET A 145 13.59 6.30 15.74
N THR A 146 13.42 6.41 17.06
CA THR A 146 13.55 5.26 17.97
C THR A 146 12.26 4.44 18.04
N LYS A 147 12.34 3.23 18.59
CA LYS A 147 11.17 2.36 18.75
C LYS A 147 10.09 3.02 19.62
N GLU A 148 10.50 3.67 20.71
CA GLU A 148 9.61 4.37 21.65
C GLU A 148 8.92 5.56 21.00
N GLU A 149 9.62 6.29 20.12
CA GLU A 149 9.06 7.41 19.39
C GLU A 149 8.01 6.96 18.38
N VAL A 150 8.23 5.83 17.70
CA VAL A 150 7.33 5.32 16.66
C VAL A 150 6.09 4.64 17.26
N HIS A 151 6.19 4.10 18.46
CA HIS A 151 5.12 3.33 19.08
C HIS A 151 3.80 4.13 19.17
N ASN A 152 2.69 3.52 18.74
CA ASN A 152 1.34 4.07 18.79
C ASN A 152 1.12 5.37 17.99
N ILE A 153 2.08 5.76 17.14
CA ILE A 153 1.92 6.86 16.17
C ILE A 153 1.02 6.41 15.01
N ASP A 154 0.22 7.34 14.47
CA ASP A 154 -0.53 7.13 13.24
C ASP A 154 0.44 7.02 12.05
N PHE A 155 0.52 5.84 11.46
CA PHE A 155 1.48 5.56 10.40
C PHE A 155 1.21 6.41 9.14
N PHE A 156 -0.06 6.64 8.81
CA PHE A 156 -0.45 7.29 7.57
C PHE A 156 -0.28 8.79 7.65
N GLU A 157 -0.60 9.40 8.79
CA GLU A 157 -0.42 10.84 8.98
C GLU A 157 1.05 11.25 9.05
N ASN A 158 1.90 10.39 9.63
CA ASN A 158 3.29 10.76 9.92
C ASN A 158 4.26 10.36 8.81
N PHE A 159 4.06 9.20 8.18
CA PHE A 159 5.03 8.65 7.23
C PHE A 159 4.58 8.66 5.77
N ILE A 160 3.29 8.89 5.48
CA ILE A 160 2.78 8.91 4.10
C ILE A 160 2.44 10.34 3.66
N PRO A 161 3.20 10.92 2.70
CA PRO A 161 2.93 12.27 2.22
C PRO A 161 1.66 12.33 1.36
N ALA A 162 0.58 12.90 1.92
CA ALA A 162 -0.65 13.45 1.33
C ALA A 162 -1.47 12.62 0.31
N GLU A 163 -1.04 11.43 -0.11
CA GLU A 163 -1.82 10.47 -0.93
C GLU A 163 -2.78 9.62 -0.06
N ILE A 164 -3.22 10.18 1.08
CA ILE A 164 -3.93 9.49 2.17
C ILE A 164 -5.28 8.94 1.71
N GLU A 165 -6.04 9.68 0.87
CA GLU A 165 -7.38 9.23 0.43
C GLU A 165 -7.34 7.93 -0.39
N THR A 166 -6.34 7.78 -1.25
CA THR A 166 -6.19 6.59 -2.09
C THR A 166 -5.72 5.41 -1.25
N LEU A 167 -4.82 5.67 -0.30
CA LEU A 167 -4.32 4.65 0.62
C LEU A 167 -5.38 4.17 1.61
N ASN A 168 -6.18 5.09 2.17
CA ASN A 168 -7.31 4.76 3.04
C ASN A 168 -8.34 3.89 2.33
N LYS A 169 -8.58 4.15 1.04
CA LYS A 169 -9.40 3.26 0.22
C LYS A 169 -8.81 1.86 0.12
N TYR A 170 -7.51 1.73 -0.19
CA TYR A 170 -6.84 0.42 -0.24
C TYR A 170 -6.90 -0.33 1.09
N LEU A 171 -6.65 0.36 2.21
CA LEU A 171 -6.71 -0.24 3.54
C LEU A 171 -8.13 -0.66 3.91
N SER A 172 -9.13 0.17 3.62
CA SER A 172 -10.53 -0.17 3.84
C SER A 172 -10.96 -1.39 3.03
N GLU A 173 -10.49 -1.53 1.79
CA GLU A 173 -10.70 -2.72 0.96
C GLU A 173 -9.96 -3.95 1.54
N LEU A 174 -8.76 -3.78 2.08
CA LEU A 174 -7.97 -4.87 2.70
C LEU A 174 -8.60 -5.33 4.01
N LEU A 175 -9.15 -4.41 4.80
CA LEU A 175 -9.84 -4.73 6.05
C LEU A 175 -11.21 -5.36 5.83
N SER A 176 -11.91 -4.98 4.76
CA SER A 176 -13.27 -5.46 4.42
C SER A 176 -13.33 -6.71 3.55
N SER A 177 -12.28 -6.99 2.78
CA SER A 177 -12.23 -8.18 1.92
C SER A 177 -11.67 -9.41 2.64
N ASP A 178 -12.11 -10.61 2.23
CA ASP A 178 -11.46 -11.88 2.61
C ASP A 178 -10.07 -12.05 1.95
N SER A 179 -9.59 -11.05 1.20
CA SER A 179 -8.29 -11.11 0.54
C SER A 179 -7.16 -10.94 1.55
N LYS A 180 -6.30 -11.95 1.65
CA LYS A 180 -5.26 -12.00 2.70
C LYS A 180 -4.07 -11.08 2.44
N ASN A 181 -3.80 -10.73 1.18
CA ASN A 181 -2.57 -10.05 0.76
C ASN A 181 -2.84 -9.01 -0.34
N GLN A 182 -2.24 -7.84 -0.23
CA GLN A 182 -2.20 -6.83 -1.30
C GLN A 182 -0.79 -6.31 -1.51
N GLN A 183 -0.52 -5.78 -2.71
CA GLN A 183 0.73 -5.09 -3.03
C GLN A 183 0.44 -3.73 -3.66
N PHE A 184 1.15 -2.71 -3.22
CA PHE A 184 1.06 -1.35 -3.78
C PHE A 184 2.38 -0.62 -3.63
N VAL A 185 2.53 0.51 -4.32
CA VAL A 185 3.70 1.39 -4.21
C VAL A 185 3.23 2.72 -3.65
N THR A 186 3.90 3.22 -2.63
CA THR A 186 3.63 4.54 -2.04
C THR A 186 4.94 5.27 -1.76
N SER A 187 4.82 6.56 -1.46
CA SER A 187 5.91 7.33 -0.88
C SER A 187 5.95 7.12 0.64
N LEU A 188 7.15 6.96 1.19
CA LEU A 188 7.43 7.00 2.62
C LEU A 188 8.30 8.21 2.90
N LYS A 189 8.02 8.92 4.00
CA LYS A 189 8.71 10.11 4.44
C LYS A 189 9.41 9.85 5.77
N ASP A 190 10.65 10.30 5.92
CA ASP A 190 11.39 10.28 7.20
C ASP A 190 11.25 11.59 7.99
N VAL A 191 11.91 11.69 9.15
CA VAL A 191 11.92 12.90 9.99
C VAL A 191 12.62 14.11 9.36
N GLU A 192 13.46 13.90 8.35
CA GLU A 192 14.18 14.95 7.61
C GLU A 192 13.46 15.38 6.32
N ASP A 193 12.22 14.93 6.14
CA ASP A 193 11.40 15.12 4.93
C ASP A 193 11.98 14.46 3.65
N ASN A 194 12.92 13.51 3.77
CA ASN A 194 13.35 12.71 2.63
C ASN A 194 12.23 11.75 2.20
N ILE A 195 12.03 11.63 0.89
CA ILE A 195 10.97 10.80 0.32
C ILE A 195 11.56 9.57 -0.36
N TYR A 196 11.15 8.40 0.12
CA TYR A 196 11.46 7.08 -0.44
C TYR A 196 10.26 6.54 -1.20
N LYS A 197 10.48 5.79 -2.29
CA LYS A 197 9.44 5.02 -2.95
C LYS A 197 9.51 3.58 -2.45
N ILE A 198 8.46 3.16 -1.74
CA ILE A 198 8.38 1.85 -1.12
C ILE A 198 7.34 1.00 -1.84
N LYS A 199 7.74 -0.21 -2.24
CA LYS A 199 6.81 -1.25 -2.66
C LYS A 199 6.39 -2.04 -1.42
N TRP A 200 5.13 -1.95 -1.06
CA TRP A 200 4.54 -2.65 0.07
C TRP A 200 3.89 -3.96 -0.36
N GLN A 201 4.01 -4.95 0.51
CA GLN A 201 3.16 -6.12 0.59
C GLN A 201 2.49 -6.11 1.96
N VAL A 202 1.17 -6.00 1.98
CA VAL A 202 0.40 -5.88 3.21
C VAL A 202 -0.50 -7.10 3.37
N SER A 203 -0.49 -7.67 4.57
CA SER A 203 -1.29 -8.83 4.93
C SER A 203 -2.09 -8.55 6.19
N LYS A 204 -3.35 -8.99 6.20
CA LYS A 204 -4.19 -8.96 7.40
C LYS A 204 -3.97 -10.25 8.19
N ILE A 205 -3.66 -10.10 9.48
CA ILE A 205 -3.57 -11.21 10.42
C ILE A 205 -4.60 -11.02 11.52
N LYS A 206 -5.19 -12.13 11.99
CA LYS A 206 -6.10 -12.11 13.13
C LYS A 206 -5.43 -12.84 14.29
N LYS A 207 -5.24 -12.15 15.41
CA LYS A 207 -4.64 -12.71 16.63
C LYS A 207 -5.52 -12.32 17.80
N LEU A 208 -5.96 -13.30 18.58
CA LEU A 208 -6.83 -13.11 19.76
C LEU A 208 -8.08 -12.27 19.46
N ASN A 209 -8.73 -12.54 18.32
CA ASN A 209 -9.91 -11.82 17.85
C ASN A 209 -9.72 -10.37 17.35
N GLN A 210 -8.52 -9.81 17.47
CA GLN A 210 -8.16 -8.52 16.88
C GLN A 210 -7.50 -8.67 15.50
N ASN A 211 -7.71 -7.68 14.64
CA ASN A 211 -7.10 -7.61 13.32
C ASN A 211 -5.85 -6.72 13.39
N PHE A 212 -4.75 -7.20 12.82
CA PHE A 212 -3.54 -6.42 12.62
C PHE A 212 -3.16 -6.44 11.14
N LEU A 213 -2.46 -5.41 10.72
CA LEU A 213 -1.87 -5.33 9.38
C LEU A 213 -0.37 -5.51 9.51
N VAL A 214 0.18 -6.46 8.79
CA VAL A 214 1.63 -6.63 8.65
C VAL A 214 2.01 -6.11 7.27
N ALA A 215 2.84 -5.08 7.24
CA ALA A 215 3.33 -4.45 6.03
C ALA A 215 4.83 -4.70 5.87
N ILE A 216 5.19 -5.33 4.76
CA ILE A 216 6.58 -5.57 4.35
C ILE A 216 6.90 -4.67 3.17
N GLY A 217 7.84 -3.75 3.36
CA GLY A 217 8.24 -2.74 2.39
C GLY A 217 9.62 -3.02 1.79
N SER A 218 9.78 -2.76 0.49
CA SER A 218 11.09 -2.71 -0.16
C SER A 218 11.32 -1.34 -0.78
N ASP A 219 12.46 -0.73 -0.48
CA ASP A 219 12.87 0.53 -1.12
C ASP A 219 13.21 0.31 -2.60
N ILE A 220 12.46 0.98 -3.46
CA ILE A 220 12.63 0.96 -4.92
C ILE A 220 13.02 2.34 -5.47
N SER A 221 13.42 3.28 -4.59
CA SER A 221 13.76 4.67 -4.96
C SER A 221 14.82 4.72 -6.06
N GLN A 222 15.89 3.93 -5.94
CA GLN A 222 16.96 3.88 -6.93
C GLN A 222 16.47 3.37 -8.30
N LEU A 223 15.67 2.30 -8.31
CA LEU A 223 15.08 1.75 -9.55
C LEU A 223 14.17 2.79 -10.21
N PHE A 224 13.36 3.50 -9.42
CA PHE A 224 12.47 4.54 -9.91
C PHE A 224 13.25 5.72 -10.51
N GLN A 225 14.32 6.16 -9.85
CA GLN A 225 15.19 7.22 -10.35
C GLN A 225 15.92 6.82 -11.64
N GLN A 226 16.44 5.59 -11.73
CA GLN A 226 17.13 5.09 -12.91
C GLN A 226 16.18 5.02 -14.12
N ASN A 227 14.98 4.46 -13.94
CA ASN A 227 13.97 4.39 -14.99
C ASN A 227 13.54 5.79 -15.47
N ASN A 228 13.30 6.72 -14.55
CA ASN A 228 12.95 8.10 -14.91
C ASN A 228 14.08 8.81 -15.68
N LYS A 229 15.35 8.59 -15.28
CA LYS A 229 16.51 9.12 -16.02
C LYS A 229 16.59 8.54 -17.42
N GLN A 230 16.36 7.22 -17.58
CA GLN A 230 16.37 6.57 -18.89
C GLN A 230 15.25 7.11 -19.80
N ILE A 231 14.01 7.15 -19.31
CA ILE A 231 12.86 7.70 -20.06
C ILE A 231 13.14 9.15 -20.46
N THR A 232 13.68 9.96 -19.54
CA THR A 232 14.02 11.36 -19.84
C THR A 232 15.08 11.46 -20.93
N LYS A 233 16.10 10.58 -20.91
CA LYS A 233 17.15 10.54 -21.94
C LYS A 233 16.58 10.12 -23.29
N GLU A 234 15.71 9.12 -23.33
CA GLU A 234 15.03 8.66 -24.54
C GLU A 234 14.13 9.77 -25.12
N VAL A 235 13.33 10.43 -24.30
CA VAL A 235 12.48 11.57 -24.71
C VAL A 235 13.33 12.73 -25.26
N LYS A 236 14.46 13.06 -24.60
CA LYS A 236 15.39 14.08 -25.10
C LYS A 236 16.00 13.69 -26.45
N SER A 237 16.42 12.43 -26.60
CA SER A 237 16.97 11.91 -27.86
C SER A 237 15.94 11.96 -28.98
N LEU A 238 14.70 11.51 -28.72
CA LEU A 238 13.59 11.58 -29.67
C LEU A 238 13.26 13.02 -30.07
N LYS A 239 13.29 13.97 -29.13
CA LYS A 239 13.07 15.39 -29.41
C LYS A 239 14.17 15.95 -30.32
N VAL A 240 15.43 15.63 -30.05
CA VAL A 240 16.55 16.02 -30.92
C VAL A 240 16.36 15.40 -32.32
N GLY A 241 16.07 14.10 -32.40
CA GLY A 241 15.80 13.44 -33.68
C GLY A 241 14.65 14.07 -34.47
N PHE A 242 13.57 14.47 -33.79
CA PHE A 242 12.44 15.17 -34.39
C PHE A 242 12.83 16.56 -34.93
N ASP A 243 13.57 17.36 -34.14
CA ASP A 243 13.97 18.72 -34.50
C ASP A 243 14.97 18.78 -35.66
N TYR A 244 15.85 17.78 -35.76
CA TYR A 244 16.86 17.67 -36.82
C TYR A 244 16.46 16.75 -37.97
N PHE A 245 15.23 16.20 -37.95
CA PHE A 245 14.76 15.34 -39.02
C PHE A 245 14.75 16.10 -40.36
N PRO A 246 15.28 15.54 -41.47
CA PRO A 246 15.46 16.28 -42.72
C PRO A 246 14.15 16.68 -43.40
N PHE A 247 13.03 16.09 -42.99
CA PHE A 247 11.69 16.40 -43.51
C PHE A 247 10.93 17.33 -42.57
N ALA A 248 9.93 18.01 -43.11
CA ALA A 248 8.98 18.77 -42.32
C ALA A 248 8.03 17.78 -41.62
N VAL A 249 8.07 17.71 -40.30
CA VAL A 249 7.23 16.79 -39.50
C VAL A 249 6.36 17.56 -38.53
N ALA A 250 5.09 17.18 -38.45
CA ALA A 250 4.16 17.73 -37.48
C ALA A 250 3.22 16.65 -36.91
N TYR A 251 2.83 16.85 -35.65
CA TYR A 251 1.79 16.09 -34.98
C TYR A 251 0.53 16.94 -34.85
N MET A 252 -0.63 16.31 -35.01
CA MET A 252 -1.92 16.97 -35.01
C MET A 252 -2.97 16.12 -34.29
N ASN A 253 -3.84 16.74 -33.51
CA ASN A 253 -4.90 16.01 -32.80
C ASN A 253 -6.14 15.73 -33.67
N ALA A 254 -7.11 15.00 -33.11
CA ALA A 254 -8.39 14.67 -33.73
C ALA A 254 -9.23 15.87 -34.22
N LYS A 255 -8.95 17.08 -33.72
CA LYS A 255 -9.64 18.32 -34.11
C LYS A 255 -8.93 19.06 -35.25
N GLY A 256 -7.83 18.50 -35.76
CA GLY A 256 -7.04 19.10 -36.82
C GLY A 256 -6.09 20.19 -36.33
N ILE A 257 -5.84 20.30 -35.01
CA ILE A 257 -4.94 21.30 -34.44
C ILE A 257 -3.54 20.70 -34.31
N PHE A 258 -2.53 21.37 -34.87
CA PHE A 258 -1.14 20.97 -34.69
C PHE A 258 -0.72 21.11 -33.23
N THR A 259 -0.20 20.03 -32.65
CA THR A 259 0.28 20.00 -31.26
C THR A 259 1.79 20.18 -31.17
N THR A 260 2.53 19.80 -32.21
CA THR A 260 4.00 19.87 -32.24
C THR A 260 4.46 19.90 -33.70
N MET A 261 5.46 20.73 -34.02
CA MET A 261 5.99 20.91 -35.37
C MET A 261 7.51 21.04 -35.27
N ASN A 262 8.27 20.38 -36.14
CA ASN A 262 9.72 20.57 -36.17
C ASN A 262 10.11 21.84 -36.94
N LYS A 263 11.38 22.26 -36.80
CA LYS A 263 11.90 23.48 -37.43
C LYS A 263 11.72 23.49 -38.95
N ASN A 264 11.85 22.33 -39.61
CA ASN A 264 11.68 22.23 -41.05
C ASN A 264 10.23 22.44 -41.49
N PHE A 265 9.27 21.99 -40.69
CA PHE A 265 7.84 22.23 -40.93
C PHE A 265 7.51 23.73 -40.81
N LEU A 266 7.99 24.38 -39.75
CA LEU A 266 7.77 25.82 -39.56
C LEU A 266 8.36 26.64 -40.72
N LYS A 267 9.59 26.32 -41.13
CA LYS A 267 10.27 26.99 -42.25
C LYS A 267 9.54 26.78 -43.57
N MET A 268 9.13 25.54 -43.85
CA MET A 268 8.46 25.16 -45.11
C MET A 268 7.12 25.87 -45.29
N PHE A 269 6.37 26.09 -44.20
CA PHE A 269 5.05 26.72 -44.24
C PHE A 269 5.01 28.13 -43.66
N HIS A 270 6.18 28.77 -43.47
CA HIS A 270 6.34 30.14 -42.97
C HIS A 270 5.58 30.43 -41.66
N ILE A 271 5.58 29.46 -40.74
CA ILE A 271 4.94 29.57 -39.43
C ILE A 271 5.90 30.26 -38.44
N LYS A 272 5.43 31.33 -37.78
CA LYS A 272 6.27 32.20 -36.96
C LYS A 272 6.85 31.54 -35.70
N ASN A 273 6.11 30.63 -35.04
CA ASN A 273 6.55 29.97 -33.80
C ASN A 273 5.85 28.62 -33.59
N GLU A 274 6.55 27.66 -32.98
CA GLU A 274 6.08 26.35 -32.51
C GLU A 274 4.87 26.44 -31.55
N THR A 275 4.76 27.51 -30.79
CA THR A 275 3.66 27.71 -29.82
C THR A 275 2.33 28.13 -30.46
N THR A 276 2.33 28.42 -31.76
CA THR A 276 1.12 28.86 -32.45
C THR A 276 0.16 27.69 -32.63
N LYS A 277 -1.01 27.76 -31.98
CA LYS A 277 -2.10 26.80 -32.21
C LYS A 277 -2.69 27.06 -33.60
N ILE A 278 -2.26 26.29 -34.59
CA ILE A 278 -2.70 26.39 -35.98
C ILE A 278 -3.51 25.14 -36.32
N MET A 279 -4.63 25.33 -36.99
CA MET A 279 -5.42 24.25 -37.57
C MET A 279 -4.88 23.86 -38.95
N PHE A 280 -5.04 22.60 -39.33
CA PHE A 280 -4.62 22.06 -40.63
C PHE A 280 -5.06 22.94 -41.81
N ASP A 281 -6.34 23.32 -41.84
CA ASP A 281 -6.92 24.13 -42.90
C ASP A 281 -6.60 25.63 -42.79
N GLN A 282 -5.89 26.08 -41.75
CA GLN A 282 -5.38 27.45 -41.68
C GLN A 282 -4.07 27.61 -42.46
N ILE A 283 -3.40 26.51 -42.81
CA ILE A 283 -2.25 26.54 -43.72
C ILE A 283 -2.80 26.49 -45.15
N PRO A 284 -2.60 27.55 -45.98
CA PRO A 284 -3.23 27.64 -47.31
C PRO A 284 -2.91 26.46 -48.22
N PHE A 285 -1.70 25.92 -48.14
CA PHE A 285 -1.28 24.72 -48.87
C PHE A 285 -2.18 23.52 -48.56
N PHE A 286 -2.35 23.19 -47.28
CA PHE A 286 -3.15 22.03 -46.87
C PHE A 286 -4.64 22.21 -47.18
N LYS A 287 -5.20 23.40 -46.93
CA LYS A 287 -6.60 23.70 -47.25
C LYS A 287 -6.90 23.53 -48.73
N LYS A 288 -6.02 24.03 -49.60
CA LYS A 288 -6.21 24.01 -51.06
C LYS A 288 -6.13 22.60 -51.63
N HIS A 289 -5.18 21.80 -51.15
CA HIS A 289 -4.83 20.54 -51.82
C HIS A 289 -5.38 19.29 -51.14
N ILE A 290 -5.61 19.31 -49.82
CA ILE A 290 -6.00 18.12 -49.05
C ILE A 290 -7.32 18.38 -48.33
N GLY A 291 -7.35 19.34 -47.39
CA GLY A 291 -8.48 19.61 -46.51
C GLY A 291 -8.60 18.59 -45.36
N PHE A 292 -8.83 19.07 -44.13
CA PHE A 292 -8.93 18.19 -42.96
C PHE A 292 -10.15 17.27 -43.01
N SER A 293 -11.24 17.69 -43.64
CA SER A 293 -12.45 16.86 -43.83
C SER A 293 -12.14 15.56 -44.56
N LYS A 294 -11.34 15.61 -45.64
CA LYS A 294 -10.92 14.41 -46.39
C LYS A 294 -10.06 13.48 -45.54
N ILE A 295 -9.15 14.03 -44.74
CA ILE A 295 -8.32 13.25 -43.82
C ILE A 295 -9.21 12.48 -42.84
N LYS A 296 -10.20 13.15 -42.26
CA LYS A 296 -11.13 12.55 -41.29
C LYS A 296 -12.01 11.45 -41.92
N GLU A 297 -12.39 11.61 -43.18
CA GLU A 297 -13.21 10.64 -43.92
C GLU A 297 -12.40 9.39 -44.32
N TYR A 298 -11.19 9.56 -44.87
CA TYR A 298 -10.46 8.46 -45.51
C TYR A 298 -9.43 7.76 -44.60
N ILE A 299 -8.82 8.44 -43.62
CA ILE A 299 -7.81 7.79 -42.77
C ILE A 299 -8.36 6.66 -41.89
N PRO A 300 -9.58 6.71 -41.33
CA PRO A 300 -10.11 5.60 -40.54
C PRO A 300 -10.14 4.27 -41.30
N SER A 301 -10.40 4.31 -42.62
CA SER A 301 -10.42 3.12 -43.48
C SER A 301 -9.05 2.75 -44.05
N GLN A 302 -8.25 3.73 -44.48
CA GLN A 302 -6.97 3.49 -45.17
C GLN A 302 -5.73 3.50 -44.28
N LYS A 303 -5.84 3.95 -43.02
CA LYS A 303 -4.77 4.13 -42.01
C LYS A 303 -3.69 5.16 -42.35
N GLU A 304 -3.41 5.37 -43.64
CA GLU A 304 -2.46 6.34 -44.17
C GLU A 304 -2.95 6.95 -45.50
N LEU A 305 -2.48 8.15 -45.81
CA LEU A 305 -2.72 8.85 -47.07
C LEU A 305 -1.41 9.44 -47.56
N THR A 306 -1.20 9.40 -48.88
CA THR A 306 -0.04 10.00 -49.54
C THR A 306 -0.49 10.90 -50.68
N TYR A 307 0.04 12.10 -50.75
CA TYR A 307 -0.23 13.06 -51.82
C TYR A 307 1.08 13.54 -52.43
N ASN A 308 1.14 13.68 -53.76
CA ASN A 308 2.21 14.39 -54.46
C ASN A 308 1.61 15.69 -55.01
N ILE A 309 2.11 16.83 -54.56
CA ILE A 309 1.49 18.14 -54.82
C ILE A 309 2.55 19.10 -55.37
N GLU A 310 2.30 19.70 -56.52
CA GLU A 310 3.11 20.80 -57.03
C GLU A 310 2.85 22.08 -56.22
N HIS A 311 3.92 22.69 -55.70
CA HIS A 311 3.85 23.90 -54.90
C HIS A 311 4.96 24.88 -55.26
N GLY A 312 4.62 26.15 -55.45
CA GLY A 312 5.59 27.21 -55.68
C GLY A 312 6.21 27.68 -54.37
N ILE A 313 7.49 27.35 -54.14
CA ILE A 313 8.27 27.85 -52.99
C ILE A 313 9.35 28.79 -53.52
N ASN A 314 9.35 30.04 -53.09
CA ASN A 314 10.30 31.08 -53.52
C ASN A 314 10.40 31.22 -55.05
N GLY A 315 9.26 31.15 -55.75
CA GLY A 315 9.20 31.29 -57.22
C GLY A 315 9.66 30.05 -58.01
N LYS A 316 10.01 28.93 -57.36
CA LYS A 316 10.29 27.65 -58.02
C LYS A 316 9.18 26.65 -57.74
N ASN A 317 8.69 25.98 -58.79
CA ASN A 317 7.78 24.85 -58.63
C ASN A 317 8.55 23.65 -58.09
N VAL A 318 8.06 23.09 -56.99
CA VAL A 318 8.61 21.88 -56.37
C VAL A 318 7.49 20.89 -56.14
N ILE A 319 7.79 19.59 -56.21
CA ILE A 319 6.83 18.54 -55.86
C ILE A 319 7.02 18.22 -54.38
N LEU A 320 5.95 18.38 -53.60
CA LEU A 320 5.89 18.00 -52.20
C LEU A 320 5.15 16.67 -52.06
N LYS A 321 5.81 15.67 -51.49
CA LYS A 321 5.18 14.45 -51.03
C LYS A 321 4.71 14.64 -49.60
N VAL A 322 3.40 14.61 -49.39
CA VAL A 322 2.76 14.70 -48.08
C VAL A 322 2.28 13.33 -47.68
N TYR A 323 2.83 12.81 -46.59
CA TYR A 323 2.40 11.56 -45.97
C TYR A 323 1.66 11.87 -44.67
N ILE A 324 0.47 11.31 -44.51
CA ILE A 324 -0.38 11.51 -43.34
C ILE A 324 -0.79 10.15 -42.80
N ARG A 325 -0.50 9.89 -41.53
CA ARG A 325 -0.86 8.62 -40.88
C ARG A 325 -1.53 8.89 -39.55
N MET A 326 -2.57 8.11 -39.23
CA MET A 326 -3.15 8.11 -37.89
C MET A 326 -2.39 7.13 -36.99
N LEU A 327 -1.92 7.64 -35.86
CA LEU A 327 -1.39 6.89 -34.74
C LEU A 327 -2.57 6.56 -33.82
N LYS A 328 -2.82 5.26 -33.60
CA LYS A 328 -3.94 4.82 -32.76
C LYS A 328 -3.62 5.11 -31.28
N GLY A 329 -4.45 5.91 -30.63
CA GLY A 329 -4.55 5.96 -29.18
C GLY A 329 -5.54 4.91 -28.64
N LYS A 330 -5.53 4.67 -27.32
CA LYS A 330 -6.41 3.67 -26.66
C LYS A 330 -7.91 4.00 -26.72
N LYS A 331 -8.29 5.24 -27.09
CA LYS A 331 -9.69 5.70 -27.27
C LYS A 331 -9.85 6.44 -28.61
N GLU A 332 -11.02 6.40 -29.25
CA GLU A 332 -11.26 7.15 -30.51
C GLU A 332 -11.05 8.67 -30.35
N SER A 333 -11.30 9.22 -29.16
CA SER A 333 -11.03 10.62 -28.81
C SER A 333 -9.53 10.97 -28.72
N SER A 334 -8.64 9.98 -28.84
CA SER A 334 -7.18 10.13 -28.73
C SER A 334 -6.45 9.91 -30.06
N ALA A 335 -7.16 10.03 -31.19
CA ALA A 335 -6.53 10.00 -32.51
C ALA A 335 -5.48 11.12 -32.65
N LEU A 336 -4.25 10.73 -32.95
CA LEU A 336 -3.13 11.62 -33.23
C LEU A 336 -2.68 11.34 -34.66
N TYR A 337 -2.49 12.38 -35.46
CA TYR A 337 -1.98 12.28 -36.82
C TYR A 337 -0.52 12.71 -36.85
N ILE A 338 0.31 11.96 -37.58
CA ILE A 338 1.64 12.40 -37.98
C ILE A 338 1.58 12.81 -39.45
N ILE A 339 2.12 14.00 -39.73
CA ILE A 339 2.22 14.57 -41.07
C ILE A 339 3.70 14.75 -41.39
N ILE A 340 4.14 14.15 -42.48
CA ILE A 340 5.52 14.24 -42.98
C ILE A 340 5.46 14.84 -44.38
N VAL A 341 6.18 15.93 -44.59
CA VAL A 341 6.28 16.60 -45.89
C VAL A 341 7.72 16.57 -46.36
N GLN A 342 7.92 15.94 -47.51
CA GLN A 342 9.21 15.80 -48.16
C GLN A 342 9.18 16.52 -49.50
N LYS A 343 10.23 17.28 -49.79
CA LYS A 343 10.48 17.81 -51.13
C LYS A 343 11.08 16.71 -52.00
N ILE A 344 10.44 16.41 -53.12
CA ILE A 344 10.99 15.56 -54.18
C ILE A 344 11.69 16.49 -55.17
N LEU A 345 12.94 16.16 -55.50
CA LEU A 345 13.76 16.88 -56.49
C LEU A 345 13.31 16.57 -57.91
#